data_AF-A0A2N8HCE2-F1
#
_entry.id   AF-A0A2N8HCE2-F1
#
_cell.length_a   1.000
_cell.length_b   1.000
_cell.length_c   1.000
_cell.angle_alpha   90.00
_cell.angle_beta   90.00
_cell.angle_gamma   90.00
#
_symmetry.space_group_name_H-M   'P 1'
#
loop_
_entity.id
_entity.type
_entity.pdbx_description
1 polymer ?
#
loop_
_entity_poly.entity_id
_entity_poly.type
_entity_poly.pdbx_seq_one_letter_code
_entity_poly.pdbx_strand_id
1 'polypeptide(L)'
;MTLIHKTLKNKMKIQKITGLWVGSTLPLMAQLCIKSFLDHGHSFQLFTYTHYDNVPKGTLVRAAREILPEEAVFHHENGSLAPFADWFRNVFLVQEGGFWTDLDVACLSDEFPDTMPWFCMQEPGLVAVGVIAFPPRHPMMEALRRLAEDPASPAPWDSPEEIHAREVFGKSVPDVAERRRKAPWGHCGPEGFTRALKHFGLLEQAAKPSRLYPLHYTVWRKCYNGDCNLRSPELSNAWAIHLWGEMLRREPDAWENVSRNSIVGELLDRHLPEHPAGTVPATRKKVKVLVGICSCNNAANRRKACRETWLSHPAPGIECKFFLGRREPIDGEDDVVTLWVNDDYAHLPSKGLAFYKYALEHYDFDWLFKCDDDTYLVLDRLESLCDDRYDLIGDMCVESRNSPSGGAGYLMSRHLVELFVSHASQVPDTGCEDLIFGALAVELGVPMLASRRLVMSSSPAPHKENDLVTAHWCSPVRLHDIEMLFHGTPIGVFKGCHPDWEDDVLFFRNGRFMRRASGCMGRYFLNGESCVILKWDDWPEETLFRDGGVFRQGGFSLSPTPGQPSLLALLTSTHA
;
A
#
# COMPACT_ATOMS: atom_id res chain seq x y z
N MET A 1 3.39 61.37 -8.13
CA MET A 1 2.98 60.34 -9.09
C MET A 1 4.19 59.46 -9.38
N THR A 2 4.72 58.74 -8.40
CA THR A 2 4.20 57.50 -7.79
C THR A 2 4.20 56.34 -8.79
N LEU A 3 5.33 55.61 -8.92
CA LEU A 3 5.42 54.12 -8.99
C LEU A 3 6.81 53.56 -9.39
N ILE A 4 7.94 53.99 -8.80
CA ILE A 4 9.26 53.34 -9.07
C ILE A 4 10.04 53.00 -7.80
N HIS A 5 9.39 52.73 -6.66
CA HIS A 5 10.12 52.38 -5.42
C HIS A 5 9.38 51.37 -4.53
N LYS A 6 9.22 50.12 -5.00
CA LYS A 6 9.02 48.98 -4.09
C LYS A 6 9.24 47.62 -4.78
N THR A 7 10.49 47.30 -5.10
CA THR A 7 10.92 45.91 -5.22
C THR A 7 12.36 45.78 -4.76
N LEU A 8 12.59 46.12 -3.49
CA LEU A 8 13.72 45.54 -2.77
C LEU A 8 13.37 44.07 -2.58
N LYS A 9 13.99 43.20 -3.39
CA LYS A 9 14.09 41.77 -3.11
C LYS A 9 14.65 41.65 -1.69
N ASN A 10 13.83 41.25 -0.73
CA ASN A 10 14.34 40.75 0.54
C ASN A 10 15.33 39.63 0.18
N LYS A 11 16.58 39.72 0.66
CA LYS A 11 17.51 38.59 0.57
C LYS A 11 16.82 37.41 1.24
N MET A 12 16.49 36.36 0.49
CA MET A 12 16.06 35.08 1.06
C MET A 12 17.14 34.65 2.06
N LYS A 13 16.78 34.60 3.35
CA LYS A 13 17.72 34.24 4.42
C LYS A 13 17.57 32.75 4.69
N ILE A 14 18.69 32.04 4.53
CA ILE A 14 18.79 30.59 4.73
C ILE A 14 18.71 30.32 6.23
N GLN A 15 17.67 29.60 6.65
CA GLN A 15 17.57 29.09 8.02
C GLN A 15 18.38 27.80 8.18
N LYS A 16 18.93 27.58 9.38
CA LYS A 16 19.52 26.30 9.78
C LYS A 16 18.46 25.48 10.52
N ILE A 17 17.90 24.51 9.82
CA ILE A 17 16.88 23.59 10.34
C ILE A 17 17.58 22.34 10.86
N THR A 18 17.18 21.85 12.03
CA THR A 18 17.78 20.67 12.66
C THR A 18 16.73 19.63 13.02
N GLY A 19 16.99 18.36 12.73
CA GLY A 19 16.16 17.24 13.17
C GLY A 19 16.99 16.07 13.70
N LEU A 20 16.30 15.10 14.31
CA LEU A 20 16.87 13.85 14.80
C LEU A 20 16.14 12.67 14.18
N TRP A 21 16.90 11.66 13.77
CA TRP A 21 16.35 10.34 13.46
C TRP A 21 17.06 9.25 14.24
N VAL A 22 16.27 8.34 14.83
CA VAL A 22 16.75 7.14 15.52
C VAL A 22 15.93 5.97 15.02
N GLY A 23 16.54 5.12 14.21
CA GLY A 23 15.91 3.93 13.64
C GLY A 23 16.93 3.11 12.87
N SER A 24 16.58 1.87 12.52
CA SER A 24 17.43 1.03 11.67
C SER A 24 17.45 1.50 10.21
N THR A 25 16.41 2.18 9.76
CA THR A 25 16.26 2.72 8.39
C THR A 25 15.78 4.17 8.44
N LEU A 26 16.10 4.96 7.42
CA LEU A 26 15.55 6.32 7.24
C LEU A 26 14.34 6.25 6.29
N PRO A 27 13.10 6.43 6.79
CA PRO A 27 11.89 6.25 6.00
C PRO A 27 11.74 7.35 4.95
N LEU A 28 10.98 7.08 3.90
CA LEU A 28 10.71 8.04 2.82
C LEU A 28 10.03 9.32 3.32
N MET A 29 9.21 9.26 4.37
CA MET A 29 8.66 10.45 5.04
C MET A 29 9.76 11.39 5.54
N ALA A 30 10.78 10.86 6.23
CA ALA A 30 11.88 11.67 6.76
C ALA A 30 12.70 12.28 5.62
N GLN A 31 12.96 11.51 4.56
CA GLN A 31 13.61 12.03 3.35
C GLN A 31 12.81 13.16 2.73
N LEU A 32 11.48 13.03 2.64
CA LEU A 32 10.58 14.06 2.11
C LEU A 32 10.66 15.34 2.93
N CYS A 33 10.57 15.24 4.27
CA CYS A 33 10.68 16.38 5.18
C CYS A 33 12.00 17.11 4.97
N ILE A 34 13.13 16.41 5.04
CA ILE A 34 14.47 16.99 4.83
C ILE A 34 14.56 17.68 3.45
N LYS A 35 14.17 16.97 2.39
CA LYS A 35 14.27 17.46 1.01
C LYS A 35 13.38 18.68 0.78
N SER A 36 12.20 18.72 1.39
CA SER A 36 11.29 19.87 1.29
C SER A 36 11.94 21.15 1.85
N PHE A 37 12.65 21.10 2.98
CA PHE A 37 13.37 22.27 3.51
C PHE A 37 14.54 22.68 2.60
N LEU A 38 15.31 21.71 2.10
CA LEU A 38 16.43 21.97 1.19
C LEU A 38 15.96 22.67 -0.10
N ASP A 39 14.84 22.22 -0.68
CA ASP A 39 14.29 22.78 -1.92
C ASP A 39 13.73 24.20 -1.76
N HIS A 40 13.28 24.56 -0.56
CA HIS A 40 12.90 25.93 -0.21
C HIS A 40 14.10 26.80 0.21
N GLY A 41 15.33 26.33 -0.01
CA GLY A 41 16.55 27.11 0.18
C GLY A 41 17.03 27.19 1.64
N HIS A 42 16.49 26.36 2.53
CA HIS A 42 17.00 26.24 3.90
C HIS A 42 18.13 25.20 3.98
N SER A 43 19.02 25.35 4.95
CA SER A 43 20.03 24.33 5.26
C SER A 43 19.47 23.33 6.27
N PHE A 44 19.77 22.05 6.10
CA PHE A 44 19.27 20.99 6.98
C PHE A 44 20.41 20.25 7.66
N GLN A 45 20.33 20.12 8.99
CA GLN A 45 21.22 19.31 9.82
C GLN A 45 20.45 18.12 10.38
N LEU A 46 20.91 16.91 10.13
CA LEU A 46 20.31 15.68 10.63
C LEU A 46 21.24 15.02 11.65
N PHE A 47 20.77 14.86 12.89
CA PHE A 47 21.42 14.02 13.89
C PHE A 47 20.97 12.57 13.75
N THR A 48 21.93 11.64 13.79
CA THR A 48 21.70 10.19 13.71
C THR A 48 22.74 9.44 14.53
N TYR A 49 22.41 8.24 15.02
CA TYR A 49 23.40 7.34 15.63
C TYR A 49 24.08 6.41 14.61
N THR A 50 23.40 6.13 13.50
CA THR A 50 23.83 5.24 12.41
C THR A 50 23.93 5.98 11.09
N HIS A 51 24.71 5.44 10.16
CA HIS A 51 24.79 5.91 8.77
C HIS A 51 23.58 5.43 7.96
N TYR A 52 23.09 6.27 7.04
CA TYR A 52 22.08 5.90 6.05
C TYR A 52 22.52 6.36 4.66
N ASP A 53 22.37 5.49 3.66
CA ASP A 53 22.77 5.79 2.28
C ASP A 53 21.76 6.69 1.55
N ASN A 54 20.51 6.71 2.03
CA ASN A 54 19.38 7.42 1.45
C ASN A 54 19.10 8.79 2.12
N VAL A 55 20.09 9.40 2.80
CA VAL A 55 19.95 10.79 3.28
C VAL A 55 19.92 11.74 2.08
N PRO A 56 18.94 12.66 1.97
CA PRO A 56 18.89 13.61 0.86
C PRO A 56 20.19 14.42 0.72
N LYS A 57 20.70 14.50 -0.52
CA LYS A 57 21.92 15.24 -0.85
C LYS A 57 21.81 16.70 -0.42
N GLY A 58 22.85 17.21 0.24
CA GLY A 58 22.89 18.58 0.79
C GLY A 58 22.58 18.65 2.29
N THR A 59 22.15 17.55 2.90
CA THR A 59 21.97 17.44 4.35
C THR A 59 23.32 17.36 5.06
N LEU A 60 23.49 18.16 6.11
CA LEU A 60 24.60 18.04 7.05
C LEU A 60 24.30 16.95 8.08
N VAL A 61 24.91 15.77 7.93
CA VAL A 61 24.75 14.68 8.89
C VAL A 61 25.74 14.84 10.04
N ARG A 62 25.26 14.76 11.28
CA ARG A 62 26.07 14.79 12.51
C ARG A 62 25.76 13.63 13.42
N ALA A 63 26.74 13.25 14.24
CA ALA A 63 26.58 12.15 15.16
C ALA A 63 25.73 12.60 16.36
N ALA A 64 24.61 11.91 16.62
CA ALA A 64 23.71 12.24 17.73
C ALA A 64 24.40 12.15 19.11
N ARG A 65 25.43 11.30 19.23
CA ARG A 65 26.33 11.19 20.40
C ARG A 65 27.04 12.49 20.80
N GLU A 66 27.09 13.49 19.92
CA GLU A 66 27.58 14.83 20.26
C GLU A 66 26.64 15.57 21.23
N ILE A 67 25.35 15.23 21.24
CA ILE A 67 24.32 15.85 22.09
C ILE A 67 23.98 14.93 23.27
N LEU A 68 23.67 13.65 23.00
CA LEU A 68 23.38 12.63 24.01
C LEU A 68 23.97 11.28 23.58
N PRO A 69 24.55 10.49 24.49
CA PRO A 69 25.12 9.18 24.15
C PRO A 69 24.03 8.18 23.73
N GLU A 70 24.38 7.19 22.90
CA GLU A 70 23.43 6.23 22.35
C GLU A 70 22.80 5.34 23.43
N GLU A 71 23.55 5.05 24.49
CA GLU A 71 23.10 4.28 25.65
C GLU A 71 22.01 5.00 26.45
N ALA A 72 21.83 6.31 26.22
CA ALA A 72 20.77 7.10 26.84
C ALA A 72 19.45 7.05 26.06
N VAL A 73 19.42 6.44 24.87
CA VAL A 73 18.19 6.22 24.10
C VAL A 73 17.24 5.32 24.88
N PHE A 74 15.98 5.74 24.99
CA PHE A 74 14.94 4.97 25.66
C PHE A 74 13.59 5.11 24.97
N HIS A 75 12.75 4.09 25.10
CA HIS A 75 11.33 4.16 24.77
C HIS A 75 10.54 4.36 26.06
N HIS A 76 9.51 5.17 26.01
CA HIS A 76 8.51 5.27 27.06
C HIS A 76 7.75 3.94 27.22
N GLU A 77 7.09 3.70 28.35
CA GLU A 77 6.34 2.45 28.61
C GLU A 77 5.26 2.13 27.55
N ASN A 78 4.76 3.14 26.82
CA ASN A 78 3.85 2.96 25.69
C ASN A 78 4.54 2.62 24.35
N GLY A 79 5.86 2.41 24.36
CA GLY A 79 6.69 2.08 23.19
C GLY A 79 7.17 3.27 22.37
N SER A 80 6.75 4.51 22.66
CA SER A 80 7.14 5.67 21.85
C SER A 80 8.49 6.26 22.23
N LEU A 81 9.21 6.75 21.22
CA LEU A 81 10.50 7.43 21.35
C LEU A 81 10.36 8.94 21.63
N ALA A 82 9.14 9.51 21.53
CA ALA A 82 8.94 10.96 21.59
C ALA A 82 9.56 11.64 22.84
N PRO A 83 9.47 11.07 24.06
CA PRO A 83 10.11 11.69 25.23
C PRO A 83 11.64 11.76 25.15
N PHE A 84 12.28 10.78 24.50
CA PHE A 84 13.71 10.84 24.22
C PHE A 84 14.04 11.95 23.21
N ALA A 85 13.24 12.07 22.14
CA ALA A 85 13.40 13.14 21.17
C ALA A 85 13.18 14.54 21.79
N ASP A 86 12.23 14.69 22.72
CA ASP A 86 12.02 15.91 23.50
C ASP A 86 13.25 16.26 24.34
N TRP A 87 13.85 15.28 25.02
CA TRP A 87 15.08 15.49 25.79
C TRP A 87 16.24 15.91 24.90
N PHE A 88 16.45 15.20 23.79
CA PHE A 88 17.49 15.51 22.81
C PHE A 88 17.34 16.93 22.26
N ARG A 89 16.13 17.29 21.81
CA ARG A 89 15.80 18.64 21.31
C ARG A 89 16.15 19.71 22.35
N ASN A 90 15.75 19.51 23.61
CA ASN A 90 15.97 20.49 24.66
C ASN A 90 17.47 20.65 24.97
N VAL A 91 18.25 19.56 24.97
CA VAL A 91 19.72 19.62 25.13
C VAL A 91 20.35 20.36 23.97
N PHE A 92 19.98 20.01 22.74
CA PHE A 92 20.46 20.65 21.51
C PHE A 92 20.16 22.16 21.51
N LEU A 93 18.91 22.57 21.76
CA LEU A 93 18.52 23.99 21.74
C LEU A 93 19.20 24.81 22.84
N VAL A 94 19.53 24.21 23.99
CA VAL A 94 20.31 24.90 25.03
C VAL A 94 21.76 25.09 24.58
N GLN A 95 22.37 24.09 23.93
CA GLN A 95 23.77 24.13 23.50
C GLN A 95 24.00 25.02 22.28
N GLU A 96 23.19 24.85 21.22
CA GLU A 96 23.42 25.47 19.91
C GLU A 96 22.33 26.50 19.54
N GLY A 97 21.10 26.32 20.03
CA GLY A 97 19.94 27.10 19.57
C GLY A 97 19.58 26.82 18.10
N GLY A 98 18.80 27.70 17.49
CA GLY A 98 18.36 27.55 16.09
C GLY A 98 16.98 26.90 15.97
N PHE A 99 16.63 26.46 14.75
CA PHE A 99 15.38 25.76 14.47
C PHE A 99 15.51 24.26 14.70
N TRP A 100 14.55 23.71 15.42
CA TRP A 100 14.26 22.28 15.48
C TRP A 100 13.04 21.96 14.61
N THR A 101 13.04 20.81 13.94
CA THR A 101 11.85 20.22 13.31
C THR A 101 11.77 18.72 13.57
N ASP A 102 10.55 18.22 13.73
CA ASP A 102 10.27 16.79 13.66
C ASP A 102 10.33 16.32 12.19
N LEU A 103 10.61 15.03 11.98
CA LEU A 103 10.77 14.43 10.64
C LEU A 103 9.47 13.88 10.05
N ASP A 104 8.36 14.45 10.48
CA ASP A 104 7.03 14.38 9.89
C ASP A 104 6.48 15.80 9.64
N VAL A 105 7.36 16.81 9.51
CA VAL A 105 6.99 18.16 9.08
C VAL A 105 7.59 18.44 7.71
N ALA A 106 6.74 18.71 6.72
CA ALA A 106 7.17 19.13 5.39
C ALA A 106 7.13 20.66 5.25
N CYS A 107 8.18 21.22 4.67
CA CYS A 107 8.31 22.64 4.37
C CYS A 107 7.51 23.01 3.11
N LEU A 108 6.80 24.13 3.16
CA LEU A 108 5.94 24.64 2.08
C LEU A 108 6.35 26.04 1.60
N SER A 109 7.32 26.67 2.25
CA SER A 109 7.69 28.07 2.01
C SER A 109 9.10 28.40 2.50
N ASP A 110 9.71 29.44 1.93
CA ASP A 110 10.99 30.03 2.36
C ASP A 110 10.82 31.14 3.43
N GLU A 111 9.59 31.43 3.86
CA GLU A 111 9.22 32.57 4.71
C GLU A 111 9.48 32.39 6.22
N PHE A 112 10.31 31.44 6.64
CA PHE A 112 10.60 31.22 8.07
C PHE A 112 11.25 32.46 8.74
N PRO A 113 10.85 32.79 9.99
CA PRO A 113 11.22 34.05 10.63
C PRO A 113 12.69 34.07 11.05
N ASP A 114 13.29 35.26 11.10
CA ASP A 114 14.69 35.46 11.52
C ASP A 114 14.83 35.84 13.00
N THR A 115 13.71 36.02 13.71
CA THR A 115 13.68 36.31 15.14
C THR A 115 13.36 35.06 15.94
N MET A 116 14.13 34.84 17.00
CA MET A 116 13.89 33.80 18.00
C MET A 116 13.53 34.45 19.35
N PRO A 117 12.66 33.84 20.17
CA PRO A 117 12.08 32.51 19.96
C PRO A 117 10.92 32.49 18.95
N TRP A 118 10.68 31.32 18.36
CA TRP A 118 9.54 31.09 17.47
C TRP A 118 8.92 29.71 17.73
N PHE A 119 7.60 29.63 17.71
CA PHE A 119 6.81 28.41 17.94
C PHE A 119 5.37 28.65 17.46
N CYS A 120 4.61 27.58 17.24
CA CYS A 120 3.28 27.65 16.65
C CYS A 120 2.25 26.91 17.51
N MET A 121 1.09 27.55 17.74
CA MET A 121 -0.06 26.88 18.35
C MET A 121 -0.52 25.72 17.47
N GLN A 122 -0.81 24.56 18.07
CA GLN A 122 -1.51 23.47 17.40
C GLN A 122 -3.01 23.73 17.41
N GLU A 123 -3.52 24.15 18.57
CA GLU A 123 -4.91 24.47 18.83
C GLU A 123 -4.99 25.55 19.91
N PRO A 124 -6.15 26.19 20.13
CA PRO A 124 -6.27 27.29 21.10
C PRO A 124 -5.74 26.92 22.49
N GLY A 125 -4.68 27.61 22.92
CA GLY A 125 -4.08 27.41 24.24
C GLY A 125 -3.08 26.27 24.35
N LEU A 126 -2.77 25.56 23.26
CA LEU A 126 -1.76 24.49 23.21
C LEU A 126 -0.73 24.77 22.10
N VAL A 127 0.54 24.80 22.47
CA VAL A 127 1.67 24.95 21.54
C VAL A 127 2.36 23.61 21.36
N ALA A 128 2.46 23.16 20.12
CA ALA A 128 3.17 21.94 19.77
C ALA A 128 4.64 22.21 19.50
N VAL A 129 5.42 21.13 19.55
CA VAL A 129 6.90 21.17 19.54
C VAL A 129 7.50 20.69 18.22
N GLY A 130 6.65 20.41 17.22
CA GLY A 130 7.06 19.87 15.92
C GLY A 130 7.94 20.81 15.10
N VAL A 131 7.82 22.13 15.29
CA VAL A 131 8.84 23.10 14.86
C VAL A 131 8.92 24.23 15.88
N ILE A 132 10.12 24.44 16.45
CA ILE A 132 10.41 25.52 17.39
C ILE A 132 11.79 26.09 17.13
N ALA A 133 12.01 27.35 17.50
CA ALA A 133 13.31 27.99 17.44
C ALA A 133 13.60 28.81 18.70
N PHE A 134 14.82 28.67 19.23
CA PHE A 134 15.27 29.39 20.43
C PHE A 134 16.72 29.85 20.28
N PRO A 135 17.09 31.00 20.90
CA PRO A 135 18.51 31.30 21.09
C PRO A 135 19.14 30.28 22.06
N PRO A 136 20.45 30.01 21.94
CA PRO A 136 21.15 29.13 22.88
C PRO A 136 21.07 29.68 24.31
N ARG A 137 21.03 28.79 25.30
CA ARG A 137 20.93 29.13 26.73
C ARG A 137 19.69 29.97 27.11
N HIS A 138 18.59 29.80 26.39
CA HIS A 138 17.34 30.44 26.78
C HIS A 138 16.80 29.83 28.10
N PRO A 139 16.43 30.63 29.13
CA PRO A 139 16.06 30.11 30.46
C PRO A 139 14.93 29.08 30.44
N MET A 140 13.93 29.26 29.56
CA MET A 140 12.84 28.30 29.39
C MET A 140 13.35 26.93 28.88
N MET A 141 14.28 26.94 27.93
CA MET A 141 14.84 25.70 27.38
C MET A 141 15.73 25.00 28.40
N GLU A 142 16.43 25.76 29.25
CA GLU A 142 17.22 25.20 30.36
C GLU A 142 16.33 24.51 31.40
N ALA A 143 15.17 25.10 31.74
CA ALA A 143 14.20 24.49 32.63
C ALA A 143 13.63 23.19 32.03
N LEU A 144 13.22 23.21 30.76
CA LEU A 144 12.73 22.02 30.04
C LEU A 144 13.81 20.94 29.89
N ARG A 145 15.07 21.32 29.65
CA ARG A 145 16.21 20.39 29.61
C ARG A 145 16.41 19.68 30.94
N ARG A 146 16.39 20.40 32.07
CA ARG A 146 16.50 19.82 33.42
C ARG A 146 15.35 18.87 33.71
N LEU A 147 14.14 19.26 33.33
CA LEU A 147 12.95 18.45 33.50
C LEU A 147 13.00 17.15 32.68
N ALA A 148 13.49 17.22 31.45
CA ALA A 148 13.65 16.04 30.59
C ALA A 148 14.81 15.14 31.04
N GLU A 149 15.89 15.74 31.56
CA GLU A 149 17.04 15.03 32.11
C GLU A 149 16.68 14.24 33.36
N ASP A 150 15.88 14.81 34.26
CA ASP A 150 15.30 14.09 35.39
C ASP A 150 13.85 14.51 35.61
N PRO A 151 12.86 13.67 35.24
CA PRO A 151 11.44 13.97 35.42
C PRO A 151 10.98 14.15 36.87
N ALA A 152 11.80 13.79 37.87
CA ALA A 152 11.53 14.12 39.26
C ALA A 152 12.04 15.52 39.68
N SER A 153 12.75 16.23 38.80
CA SER A 153 13.21 17.58 39.09
C SER A 153 12.03 18.55 39.15
N PRO A 154 11.97 19.46 40.14
CA PRO A 154 10.95 20.50 40.18
C PRO A 154 11.14 21.47 39.01
N ALA A 155 10.05 21.78 38.32
CA ALA A 155 9.99 22.80 37.30
C ALA A 155 9.57 24.15 37.93
N PRO A 156 10.00 25.31 37.36
CA PRO A 156 9.65 26.64 37.88
C PRO A 156 8.14 26.95 37.95
N TRP A 157 7.34 26.19 37.21
CA TRP A 157 5.89 26.38 37.07
C TRP A 157 5.05 25.32 37.78
N ASP A 158 5.69 24.44 38.56
CA ASP A 158 4.97 23.44 39.33
C ASP A 158 4.29 24.05 40.56
N SER A 159 3.10 23.55 40.89
CA SER A 159 2.45 23.85 42.16
C SER A 159 3.13 23.13 43.32
N PRO A 160 2.89 23.53 44.58
CA PRO A 160 3.39 22.80 45.75
C PRO A 160 3.02 21.30 45.75
N GLU A 161 1.82 20.96 45.27
CA GLU A 161 1.34 19.57 45.15
C GLU A 161 2.12 18.80 44.09
N GLU A 162 2.42 19.43 42.95
CA GLU A 162 3.22 18.82 41.88
C GLU A 162 4.67 18.63 42.30
N ILE A 163 5.27 19.60 43.00
CA ILE A 163 6.60 19.45 43.60
C ILE A 163 6.62 18.24 44.54
N HIS A 164 5.62 18.12 45.42
CA HIS A 164 5.51 16.95 46.30
C HIS A 164 5.34 15.64 45.52
N ALA A 165 4.49 15.62 44.49
CA ALA A 165 4.28 14.44 43.65
C ALA A 165 5.57 14.00 42.95
N ARG A 166 6.41 14.95 42.50
CA ARG A 166 7.72 14.65 41.93
C ARG A 166 8.72 14.11 42.94
N GLU A 167 8.75 14.65 44.14
CA GLU A 167 9.59 14.11 45.22
C GLU A 167 9.20 12.66 45.53
N VAL A 168 7.90 12.36 45.57
CA VAL A 168 7.38 11.01 45.75
C VAL A 168 7.78 10.12 44.56
N PHE A 169 7.63 10.59 43.32
CA PHE A 169 8.04 9.87 42.12
C PHE A 169 9.55 9.58 42.09
N GLY A 170 10.38 10.54 42.47
CA GLY A 170 11.82 10.39 42.62
C GLY A 170 12.21 9.32 43.64
N LYS A 171 11.46 9.21 44.74
CA LYS A 171 11.66 8.17 45.76
C LYS A 171 11.14 6.80 45.32
N SER A 172 10.03 6.74 44.59
CA SER A 172 9.42 5.48 44.14
C SER A 172 10.17 4.85 42.96
N VAL A 173 10.82 5.68 42.13
CA VAL A 173 11.65 5.23 41.00
C VAL A 173 13.03 5.87 41.13
N PRO A 174 13.97 5.30 41.91
CA PRO A 174 15.26 5.93 42.21
C PRO A 174 16.21 6.08 41.02
N ASP A 175 16.11 5.20 40.02
CA ASP A 175 16.90 5.27 38.79
C ASP A 175 16.30 6.30 37.82
N VAL A 176 17.12 7.30 37.45
CA VAL A 176 16.75 8.36 36.50
C VAL A 176 16.36 7.79 35.13
N ALA A 177 17.05 6.75 34.66
CA ALA A 177 16.77 6.14 33.37
C ALA A 177 15.36 5.53 33.35
N GLU A 178 14.99 4.84 34.43
CA GLU A 178 13.63 4.33 34.62
C GLU A 178 12.60 5.46 34.79
N ARG A 179 12.94 6.55 35.49
CA ARG A 179 12.04 7.72 35.59
C ARG A 179 11.66 8.27 34.23
N ARG A 180 12.60 8.35 33.29
CA ARG A 180 12.33 8.82 31.92
C ARG A 180 11.37 7.89 31.16
N ARG A 181 11.46 6.58 31.40
CA ARG A 181 10.55 5.59 30.78
C ARG A 181 9.12 5.67 31.32
N LYS A 182 8.96 6.06 32.60
CA LYS A 182 7.69 6.05 33.35
C LYS A 182 7.04 7.41 33.57
N ALA A 183 7.73 8.49 33.21
CA ALA A 183 7.21 9.85 33.39
C ALA A 183 5.88 10.01 32.65
N PRO A 184 4.95 10.83 33.18
CA PRO A 184 3.69 11.10 32.48
C PRO A 184 3.91 11.53 31.02
N TRP A 185 3.03 11.08 30.13
CA TRP A 185 3.11 11.43 28.71
C TRP A 185 2.95 12.95 28.51
N GLY A 186 3.64 13.52 27.51
CA GLY A 186 3.53 14.95 27.17
C GLY A 186 4.23 15.90 28.15
N HIS A 187 4.85 15.37 29.20
CA HIS A 187 5.45 16.15 30.29
C HIS A 187 6.58 17.10 29.86
N CYS A 188 7.37 16.71 28.84
CA CYS A 188 8.35 17.58 28.17
C CYS A 188 7.98 17.85 26.70
N GLY A 189 6.79 17.43 26.30
CA GLY A 189 6.21 17.62 24.97
C GLY A 189 5.29 18.85 24.94
N PRO A 190 4.23 18.86 24.12
CA PRO A 190 3.36 20.03 23.93
C PRO A 190 2.77 20.64 25.23
N GLU A 191 2.31 19.80 26.16
CA GLU A 191 1.70 20.26 27.42
C GLU A 191 2.74 20.93 28.32
N GLY A 192 3.87 20.25 28.58
CA GLY A 192 4.96 20.80 29.36
C GLY A 192 5.55 22.08 28.75
N PHE A 193 5.72 22.09 27.43
CA PHE A 193 6.19 23.25 26.69
C PHE A 193 5.23 24.44 26.82
N THR A 194 3.92 24.20 26.71
CA THR A 194 2.89 25.22 26.88
C THR A 194 2.86 25.79 28.29
N ARG A 195 3.02 24.95 29.33
CA ARG A 195 3.15 25.41 30.72
C ARG A 195 4.39 26.30 30.90
N ALA A 196 5.52 25.91 30.31
CA ALA A 196 6.74 26.71 30.32
C ALA A 196 6.51 28.08 29.66
N LEU A 197 5.90 28.12 28.47
CA LEU A 197 5.56 29.37 27.78
C LEU A 197 4.69 30.30 28.62
N LYS A 198 3.70 29.77 29.35
CA LYS A 198 2.85 30.55 30.26
C LYS A 198 3.67 31.16 31.41
N HIS A 199 4.53 30.36 32.03
CA HIS A 199 5.37 30.81 33.14
C HIS A 199 6.35 31.91 32.73
N PHE A 200 6.97 31.78 31.55
CA PHE A 200 7.92 32.77 31.03
C PHE A 200 7.25 33.95 30.29
N GLY A 201 5.91 34.01 30.24
CA GLY A 201 5.18 35.11 29.60
C GLY A 201 5.33 35.15 28.07
N LEU A 202 5.59 34.00 27.43
CA LEU A 202 5.87 33.89 25.99
C LEU A 202 4.69 33.39 25.16
N LEU A 203 3.63 32.86 25.79
CA LEU A 203 2.52 32.20 25.08
C LEU A 203 1.89 33.06 23.98
N GLU A 204 1.68 34.36 24.24
CA GLU A 204 1.06 35.31 23.28
C GLU A 204 1.91 35.55 22.01
N GLN A 205 3.18 35.11 22.00
CA GLN A 205 4.06 35.21 20.84
C GLN A 205 3.86 34.05 19.85
N ALA A 206 3.07 33.03 20.22
CA ALA A 206 2.89 31.85 19.39
C ALA A 206 2.23 32.20 18.05
N ALA A 207 2.80 31.67 16.97
CA ALA A 207 2.19 31.77 15.65
C ALA A 207 0.84 31.05 15.61
N LYS A 208 -0.05 31.52 14.72
CA LYS A 208 -1.38 30.90 14.51
C LYS A 208 -1.25 29.49 13.93
N PRO A 209 -2.16 28.55 14.27
CA PRO A 209 -2.13 27.18 13.76
C PRO A 209 -2.02 27.08 12.24
N SER A 210 -2.62 28.00 11.50
CA SER A 210 -2.57 28.05 10.04
C SER A 210 -1.17 28.15 9.43
N ARG A 211 -0.11 28.40 10.23
CA ARG A 211 1.28 28.44 9.75
C ARG A 211 1.95 27.07 9.68
N LEU A 212 1.56 26.12 10.54
CA LEU A 212 2.24 24.83 10.67
C LEU A 212 1.28 23.63 10.84
N TYR A 213 0.11 23.88 11.44
CA TYR A 213 -0.94 22.90 11.70
C TYR A 213 -2.24 23.30 10.98
N PRO A 214 -2.22 23.52 9.64
CA PRO A 214 -3.43 23.88 8.89
C PRO A 214 -4.49 22.78 8.90
N LEU A 215 -4.06 21.52 9.12
CA LEU A 215 -4.93 20.36 9.32
C LEU A 215 -4.71 19.81 10.72
N HIS A 216 -5.78 19.74 11.50
CA HIS A 216 -5.78 19.18 12.85
C HIS A 216 -5.61 17.65 12.83
N TYR A 217 -5.04 17.06 13.89
CA TYR A 217 -4.77 15.62 13.95
C TYR A 217 -6.03 14.76 13.81
N THR A 218 -7.22 15.28 14.11
CA THR A 218 -8.49 14.55 13.94
C THR A 218 -8.87 14.31 12.47
N VAL A 219 -8.28 15.07 11.54
CA VAL A 219 -8.49 14.94 10.10
C VAL A 219 -7.21 14.60 9.34
N TRP A 220 -6.21 14.05 10.02
CA TRP A 220 -4.87 13.77 9.50
C TRP A 220 -4.84 12.97 8.19
N ARG A 221 -5.82 12.07 7.96
CA ARG A 221 -5.92 11.28 6.72
C ARG A 221 -6.06 12.13 5.46
N LYS A 222 -6.55 13.37 5.58
CA LYS A 222 -6.62 14.32 4.47
C LYS A 222 -5.25 14.66 3.86
N CYS A 223 -4.16 14.46 4.61
CA CYS A 223 -2.81 14.58 4.08
C CYS A 223 -2.48 13.51 3.03
N TYR A 224 -3.17 12.36 3.03
CA TYR A 224 -2.80 11.15 2.30
C TYR A 224 -3.85 10.68 1.28
N ASN A 225 -5.15 10.91 1.54
CA ASN A 225 -6.23 10.27 0.77
C ASN A 225 -6.71 11.04 -0.48
N GLY A 226 -6.26 12.29 -0.68
CA GLY A 226 -6.66 13.13 -1.81
C GLY A 226 -7.80 14.12 -1.53
N ASP A 227 -8.38 14.11 -0.32
CA ASP A 227 -9.41 15.09 0.09
C ASP A 227 -8.85 16.52 0.17
N CYS A 228 -7.56 16.65 0.48
CA CYS A 228 -6.81 17.89 0.43
C CYS A 228 -5.54 17.72 -0.42
N ASN A 229 -5.11 18.82 -1.03
CA ASN A 229 -3.88 18.93 -1.82
C ASN A 229 -3.16 20.26 -1.52
N LEU A 230 -2.02 20.54 -2.15
CA LEU A 230 -1.24 21.74 -1.84
C LEU A 230 -1.91 23.06 -2.26
N ARG A 231 -2.98 22.99 -3.07
CA ARG A 231 -3.78 24.14 -3.48
C ARG A 231 -5.03 24.33 -2.61
N SER A 232 -5.28 23.44 -1.65
CA SER A 232 -6.43 23.54 -0.75
C SER A 232 -6.37 24.85 0.07
N PRO A 233 -7.50 25.55 0.26
CA PRO A 233 -7.55 26.84 0.98
C PRO A 233 -6.92 26.81 2.38
N GLU A 234 -7.01 25.67 3.06
CA GLU A 234 -6.43 25.43 4.39
C GLU A 234 -4.91 25.66 4.42
N LEU A 235 -4.21 25.42 3.32
CA LEU A 235 -2.75 25.54 3.21
C LEU A 235 -2.30 26.93 2.72
N SER A 236 -3.22 27.83 2.37
CA SER A 236 -2.91 29.14 1.76
C SER A 236 -1.93 30.02 2.53
N ASN A 237 -1.83 29.84 3.85
CA ASN A 237 -0.94 30.60 4.74
C ASN A 237 0.12 29.72 5.43
N ALA A 238 0.20 28.44 5.07
CA ALA A 238 1.07 27.49 5.72
C ALA A 238 2.53 27.68 5.25
N TRP A 239 3.46 27.73 6.20
CA TRP A 239 4.89 27.73 5.93
C TRP A 239 5.47 26.33 5.95
N ALA A 240 4.84 25.45 6.71
CA ALA A 240 5.10 24.03 6.75
C ALA A 240 3.79 23.31 7.14
N ILE A 241 3.81 21.99 7.08
CA ILE A 241 2.68 21.15 7.47
C ILE A 241 3.17 19.95 8.26
N HIS A 242 2.55 19.73 9.42
CA HIS A 242 2.72 18.51 10.20
C HIS A 242 1.90 17.37 9.59
N LEU A 243 2.56 16.25 9.31
CA LEU A 243 2.02 15.08 8.62
C LEU A 243 1.56 13.98 9.59
N TRP A 244 1.68 14.23 10.90
CA TRP A 244 1.13 13.40 11.98
C TRP A 244 1.70 11.97 11.97
N GLY A 245 3.02 11.83 12.00
CA GLY A 245 3.73 10.56 11.92
C GLY A 245 3.32 9.55 13.00
N GLU A 246 2.98 10.01 14.21
CA GLU A 246 2.44 9.13 15.27
C GLU A 246 1.05 8.56 14.92
N MET A 247 0.21 9.31 14.20
CA MET A 247 -1.07 8.79 13.70
C MET A 247 -0.83 7.78 12.59
N LEU A 248 0.09 8.08 11.67
CA LEU A 248 0.48 7.17 10.60
C LEU A 248 1.10 5.86 11.14
N ARG A 249 1.86 5.92 12.23
CA ARG A 249 2.41 4.73 12.90
C ARG A 249 1.31 3.78 13.42
N ARG A 250 0.15 4.33 13.82
CA ARG A 250 -1.01 3.53 14.29
C ARG A 250 -1.81 2.96 13.13
N GLU A 251 -1.76 3.61 11.97
CA GLU A 251 -2.54 3.29 10.77
C GLU A 251 -1.64 3.39 9.52
N PRO A 252 -0.70 2.44 9.34
CA PRO A 252 0.31 2.51 8.29
C PRO A 252 -0.28 2.40 6.88
N ASP A 253 -1.47 1.82 6.74
CA ASP A 253 -2.17 1.64 5.46
C ASP A 253 -2.44 2.97 4.74
N ALA A 254 -2.53 4.10 5.47
CA ALA A 254 -2.67 5.42 4.86
C ALA A 254 -1.44 5.85 4.04
N TRP A 255 -0.23 5.43 4.44
CA TRP A 255 0.99 5.68 3.66
C TRP A 255 1.09 4.74 2.47
N GLU A 256 0.75 3.47 2.68
CA GLU A 256 0.81 2.46 1.62
C GLU A 256 -0.16 2.76 0.46
N ASN A 257 -1.31 3.36 0.79
CA ASN A 257 -2.35 3.74 -0.17
C ASN A 257 -2.39 5.26 -0.41
N VAL A 258 -1.25 5.94 -0.26
CA VAL A 258 -1.19 7.39 -0.47
C VAL A 258 -1.66 7.75 -1.88
N SER A 259 -2.65 8.63 -1.97
CA SER A 259 -3.11 9.18 -3.23
C SER A 259 -2.06 10.14 -3.77
N ARG A 260 -1.70 10.00 -5.04
CA ARG A 260 -0.81 10.92 -5.75
C ARG A 260 -1.35 12.35 -5.79
N ASN A 261 -2.68 12.50 -5.70
CA ASN A 261 -3.37 13.79 -5.68
C ASN A 261 -3.52 14.39 -4.27
N SER A 262 -2.98 13.73 -3.24
CA SER A 262 -2.99 14.25 -1.86
C SER A 262 -1.87 15.26 -1.63
N ILE A 263 -1.90 15.94 -0.48
CA ILE A 263 -0.79 16.79 0.00
C ILE A 263 0.54 16.03 -0.07
N VAL A 264 0.61 14.84 0.53
CA VAL A 264 1.83 14.04 0.54
C VAL A 264 2.20 13.56 -0.86
N GLY A 265 1.22 13.16 -1.67
CA GLY A 265 1.45 12.76 -3.06
C GLY A 265 2.09 13.86 -3.90
N GLU A 266 1.55 15.09 -3.83
CA GLU A 266 2.10 16.25 -4.55
C GLU A 266 3.47 16.67 -3.99
N LEU A 267 3.72 16.53 -2.68
CA LEU A 267 5.02 16.79 -2.07
C LEU A 267 6.07 15.78 -2.53
N LEU A 268 5.72 14.49 -2.62
CA LEU A 268 6.59 13.45 -3.17
C LEU A 268 6.94 13.76 -4.63
N ASP A 269 5.95 14.09 -5.46
CA ASP A 269 6.18 14.47 -6.87
C ASP A 269 7.12 15.67 -7.01
N ARG A 270 6.97 16.66 -6.12
CA ARG A 270 7.76 17.90 -6.18
C ARG A 270 9.20 17.70 -5.69
N HIS A 271 9.39 17.00 -4.58
CA HIS A 271 10.65 17.00 -3.85
C HIS A 271 11.47 15.72 -4.07
N LEU A 272 10.81 14.60 -4.33
CA LEU A 272 11.41 13.29 -4.56
C LEU A 272 10.81 12.66 -5.82
N PRO A 273 11.04 13.21 -7.03
CA PRO A 273 10.39 12.71 -8.25
C PRO A 273 10.85 11.30 -8.67
N GLU A 274 12.00 10.84 -8.19
CA GLU A 274 12.55 9.51 -8.50
C GLU A 274 11.72 8.40 -7.82
N HIS A 275 11.11 7.52 -8.62
CA HIS A 275 10.29 6.41 -8.12
C HIS A 275 10.99 5.05 -8.30
N PRO A 276 10.90 4.14 -7.32
CA PRO A 276 11.52 2.81 -7.32
C PRO A 276 10.96 1.80 -8.32
N ALA A 277 10.38 2.20 -9.46
CA ALA A 277 9.88 1.26 -10.48
C ALA A 277 11.02 0.52 -11.22
N GLY A 278 12.14 0.25 -10.55
CA GLY A 278 13.38 -0.25 -11.12
C GLY A 278 14.10 0.84 -11.90
N THR A 279 15.43 0.86 -11.82
CA THR A 279 16.22 1.53 -12.86
C THR A 279 15.94 0.80 -14.18
N VAL A 280 15.56 1.52 -15.22
CA VAL A 280 15.38 0.94 -16.56
C VAL A 280 16.64 0.14 -16.91
N PRO A 281 16.52 -1.18 -17.16
CA PRO A 281 17.68 -2.02 -17.36
C PRO A 281 18.37 -1.64 -18.67
N ALA A 282 19.71 -1.78 -18.70
CA ALA A 282 20.48 -1.52 -19.93
C ALA A 282 20.06 -2.43 -21.10
N THR A 283 19.53 -3.61 -20.79
CA THR A 283 19.02 -4.59 -21.76
C THR A 283 17.67 -5.11 -21.29
N ARG A 284 16.68 -5.11 -22.19
CA ARG A 284 15.34 -5.66 -21.93
C ARG A 284 15.38 -7.18 -21.79
N LYS A 285 14.60 -7.74 -20.87
CA LYS A 285 14.43 -9.20 -20.73
C LYS A 285 13.55 -9.71 -21.87
N LYS A 286 14.04 -10.69 -22.62
CA LYS A 286 13.30 -11.30 -23.73
C LYS A 286 12.32 -12.35 -23.22
N VAL A 287 11.06 -12.22 -23.60
CA VAL A 287 9.97 -13.16 -23.27
C VAL A 287 9.05 -13.26 -24.49
N LYS A 288 8.28 -14.34 -24.63
CA LYS A 288 7.26 -14.43 -25.69
C LYS A 288 5.98 -13.72 -25.27
N VAL A 289 5.48 -14.07 -24.08
CA VAL A 289 4.30 -13.44 -23.48
C VAL A 289 4.66 -12.85 -22.12
N LEU A 290 4.37 -11.56 -21.92
CA LEU A 290 4.38 -10.94 -20.61
C LEU A 290 2.96 -10.93 -20.04
N VAL A 291 2.71 -11.65 -18.95
CA VAL A 291 1.46 -11.63 -18.21
C VAL A 291 1.54 -10.55 -17.13
N GLY A 292 0.71 -9.51 -17.26
CA GLY A 292 0.54 -8.48 -16.25
C GLY A 292 -0.75 -8.64 -15.47
N ILE A 293 -0.62 -8.80 -14.16
CA ILE A 293 -1.72 -9.05 -13.24
C ILE A 293 -1.98 -7.74 -12.47
N CYS A 294 -3.06 -7.05 -12.79
CA CYS A 294 -3.47 -5.86 -12.05
C CYS A 294 -3.95 -6.27 -10.65
N SER A 295 -3.31 -5.73 -9.62
CA SER A 295 -3.69 -5.95 -8.21
C SER A 295 -3.62 -4.61 -7.46
N CYS A 296 -3.85 -4.65 -6.15
CA CYS A 296 -3.72 -3.49 -5.25
C CYS A 296 -3.11 -3.88 -3.91
N ASN A 297 -2.66 -2.90 -3.12
CA ASN A 297 -2.01 -3.14 -1.82
C ASN A 297 -2.83 -4.10 -0.92
N ASN A 298 -4.13 -3.86 -0.83
CA ASN A 298 -5.05 -4.60 0.05
C ASN A 298 -5.42 -6.00 -0.46
N ALA A 299 -4.94 -6.41 -1.64
CA ALA A 299 -5.25 -7.70 -2.26
C ALA A 299 -4.17 -8.78 -2.03
N ALA A 300 -3.38 -8.69 -0.95
CA ALA A 300 -2.32 -9.65 -0.63
C ALA A 300 -2.81 -11.12 -0.61
N ASN A 301 -4.02 -11.37 -0.09
CA ASN A 301 -4.61 -12.71 -0.09
C ASN A 301 -4.93 -13.24 -1.51
N ARG A 302 -5.26 -12.37 -2.47
CA ARG A 302 -5.52 -12.76 -3.86
C ARG A 302 -4.21 -13.06 -4.59
N ARG A 303 -3.20 -12.22 -4.43
CA ARG A 303 -1.84 -12.46 -4.96
C ARG A 303 -1.28 -13.78 -4.44
N LYS A 304 -1.39 -14.02 -3.13
CA LYS A 304 -1.00 -15.29 -2.51
C LYS A 304 -1.73 -16.48 -3.14
N ALA A 305 -3.05 -16.40 -3.32
CA ALA A 305 -3.81 -17.49 -3.94
C ALA A 305 -3.41 -17.74 -5.41
N CYS A 306 -3.10 -16.70 -6.19
CA CYS A 306 -2.55 -16.88 -7.53
C CYS A 306 -1.21 -17.66 -7.49
N ARG A 307 -0.30 -17.29 -6.58
CA ARG A 307 1.00 -17.96 -6.36
C ARG A 307 0.86 -19.42 -5.95
N GLU A 308 -0.09 -19.72 -5.07
CA GLU A 308 -0.36 -21.08 -4.59
C GLU A 308 -1.12 -21.95 -5.61
N THR A 309 -1.62 -21.35 -6.71
CA THR A 309 -2.41 -22.05 -7.73
C THR A 309 -1.76 -21.95 -9.10
N TRP A 310 -2.33 -21.20 -10.03
CA TRP A 310 -1.94 -21.21 -11.43
C TRP A 310 -0.52 -20.66 -11.69
N LEU A 311 -0.01 -19.75 -10.86
CA LEU A 311 1.39 -19.29 -10.97
C LEU A 311 2.40 -20.36 -10.53
N SER A 312 1.97 -21.43 -9.85
CA SER A 312 2.85 -22.55 -9.50
C SER A 312 3.18 -23.46 -10.69
N HIS A 313 2.56 -23.23 -11.85
CA HIS A 313 2.75 -23.96 -13.10
C HIS A 313 3.34 -23.06 -14.21
N PRO A 314 4.63 -22.68 -14.12
CA PRO A 314 5.23 -21.77 -15.09
C PRO A 314 5.33 -22.41 -16.48
N ALA A 315 5.08 -21.60 -17.52
CA ALA A 315 5.16 -22.00 -18.92
C ALA A 315 6.43 -21.43 -19.60
N PRO A 316 7.13 -22.18 -20.47
CA PRO A 316 8.30 -21.67 -21.18
C PRO A 316 7.99 -20.41 -22.00
N GLY A 317 8.84 -19.39 -21.89
CA GLY A 317 8.68 -18.13 -22.63
C GLY A 317 7.60 -17.20 -22.09
N ILE A 318 6.95 -17.53 -20.97
CA ILE A 318 5.96 -16.67 -20.30
C ILE A 318 6.53 -16.14 -18.99
N GLU A 319 6.42 -14.84 -18.77
CA GLU A 319 6.77 -14.18 -17.51
C GLU A 319 5.51 -13.55 -16.89
N CYS A 320 5.32 -13.73 -15.59
CA CYS A 320 4.20 -13.13 -14.87
C CYS A 320 4.69 -12.08 -13.87
N LYS A 321 4.03 -10.91 -13.83
CA LYS A 321 4.28 -9.85 -12.85
C LYS A 321 2.96 -9.24 -12.35
N PHE A 322 2.90 -8.92 -11.06
CA PHE A 322 1.82 -8.13 -10.47
C PHE A 322 2.13 -6.65 -10.60
N PHE A 323 1.11 -5.82 -10.85
CA PHE A 323 1.23 -4.37 -10.97
C PHE A 323 0.30 -3.67 -9.97
N LEU A 324 0.88 -2.87 -9.07
CA LEU A 324 0.19 -2.17 -7.98
C LEU A 324 0.49 -0.67 -8.00
N GLY A 325 -0.49 0.15 -7.64
CA GLY A 325 -0.29 1.58 -7.35
C GLY A 325 0.31 1.77 -5.96
N ARG A 326 1.60 2.11 -5.85
CA ARG A 326 2.27 2.37 -4.57
C ARG A 326 3.57 3.11 -4.82
N ARG A 327 4.03 3.91 -3.84
CA ARG A 327 5.30 4.64 -3.91
C ARG A 327 6.54 3.79 -3.63
N GLU A 328 6.42 2.85 -2.71
CA GLU A 328 7.52 2.03 -2.22
C GLU A 328 7.30 0.57 -2.62
N PRO A 329 8.37 -0.21 -2.85
CA PRO A 329 8.26 -1.65 -3.07
C PRO A 329 7.60 -2.37 -1.89
N ILE A 330 7.13 -3.59 -2.15
CA ILE A 330 6.63 -4.49 -1.10
C ILE A 330 7.74 -5.47 -0.75
N ASP A 331 8.14 -5.51 0.52
CA ASP A 331 9.15 -6.43 1.01
C ASP A 331 8.68 -7.89 0.86
N GLY A 332 9.52 -8.73 0.24
CA GLY A 332 9.27 -10.16 0.09
C GLY A 332 8.34 -10.57 -1.05
N GLU A 333 7.95 -9.65 -1.94
CA GLU A 333 7.16 -9.94 -3.15
C GLU A 333 7.92 -9.55 -4.45
N ASP A 334 8.93 -10.33 -4.86
CA ASP A 334 9.82 -10.04 -6.02
C ASP A 334 9.13 -10.05 -7.40
N ASP A 335 7.92 -10.61 -7.46
CA ASP A 335 7.05 -10.63 -8.64
C ASP A 335 6.10 -9.42 -8.70
N VAL A 336 6.15 -8.52 -7.71
CA VAL A 336 5.39 -7.27 -7.69
C VAL A 336 6.21 -6.12 -8.26
N VAL A 337 5.62 -5.39 -9.19
CA VAL A 337 6.07 -4.10 -9.69
C VAL A 337 5.16 -3.01 -9.12
N THR A 338 5.75 -2.08 -8.37
CA THR A 338 5.03 -0.90 -7.87
C THR A 338 5.14 0.24 -8.86
N LEU A 339 4.02 0.91 -9.10
CA LEU A 339 3.86 2.02 -10.01
C LEU A 339 3.35 3.23 -9.23
N TRP A 340 3.93 4.41 -9.47
CA TRP A 340 3.49 5.64 -8.80
C TRP A 340 2.20 6.20 -9.39
N VAL A 341 1.10 5.53 -9.10
CA VAL A 341 -0.26 5.87 -9.54
C VAL A 341 -1.25 5.60 -8.40
N ASN A 342 -2.44 6.18 -8.48
CA ASN A 342 -3.51 5.86 -7.53
C ASN A 342 -3.95 4.40 -7.69
N ASP A 343 -4.20 3.72 -6.57
CA ASP A 343 -4.39 2.26 -6.51
C ASP A 343 -5.84 1.82 -6.29
N ASP A 344 -6.78 2.59 -6.82
CA ASP A 344 -8.20 2.27 -6.76
C ASP A 344 -8.74 1.81 -8.13
N TYR A 345 -9.95 1.24 -8.12
CA TYR A 345 -10.60 0.73 -9.32
C TYR A 345 -10.88 1.83 -10.36
N ALA A 346 -11.18 3.06 -9.90
CA ALA A 346 -11.46 4.15 -10.81
C ALA A 346 -10.22 4.53 -11.62
N HIS A 347 -9.01 4.42 -11.06
CA HIS A 347 -7.75 4.78 -11.70
C HIS A 347 -7.08 3.64 -12.49
N LEU A 348 -7.77 2.52 -12.74
CA LEU A 348 -7.25 1.44 -13.58
C LEU A 348 -6.71 1.91 -14.96
N PRO A 349 -7.28 2.91 -15.66
CA PRO A 349 -6.71 3.39 -16.92
C PRO A 349 -5.29 3.94 -16.77
N SER A 350 -5.05 4.79 -15.76
CA SER A 350 -3.72 5.35 -15.47
C SER A 350 -2.74 4.27 -15.01
N LYS A 351 -3.21 3.29 -14.22
CA LYS A 351 -2.41 2.11 -13.83
C LYS A 351 -2.04 1.26 -15.04
N GLY A 352 -3.00 0.96 -15.92
CA GLY A 352 -2.77 0.22 -17.17
C GLY A 352 -1.72 0.90 -18.04
N LEU A 353 -1.84 2.21 -18.23
CA LEU A 353 -0.85 2.97 -19.00
C LEU A 353 0.56 2.96 -18.36
N ALA A 354 0.65 3.09 -17.04
CA ALA A 354 1.92 3.00 -16.32
C ALA A 354 2.53 1.59 -16.40
N PHE A 355 1.70 0.55 -16.31
CA PHE A 355 2.09 -0.84 -16.55
C PHE A 355 2.63 -1.01 -17.98
N TYR A 356 1.91 -0.53 -19.00
CA TYR A 356 2.34 -0.65 -20.40
C TYR A 356 3.67 0.03 -20.68
N LYS A 357 3.90 1.21 -20.10
CA LYS A 357 5.20 1.89 -20.15
C LYS A 357 6.31 1.05 -19.53
N TYR A 358 6.08 0.56 -18.31
CA TYR A 358 7.03 -0.31 -17.62
C TYR A 358 7.38 -1.56 -18.45
N ALA A 359 6.37 -2.21 -19.02
CA ALA A 359 6.54 -3.40 -19.86
C ALA A 359 7.46 -3.11 -21.06
N LEU A 360 7.23 -2.01 -21.80
CA LEU A 360 8.05 -1.62 -22.95
C LEU A 360 9.48 -1.23 -22.58
N GLU A 361 9.69 -0.68 -21.38
CA GLU A 361 11.00 -0.29 -20.87
C GLU A 361 11.84 -1.49 -20.43
N HIS A 362 11.20 -2.53 -19.87
CA HIS A 362 11.89 -3.63 -19.20
C HIS A 362 11.91 -4.94 -20.00
N TYR A 363 10.98 -5.13 -20.93
CA TYR A 363 10.78 -6.40 -21.63
C TYR A 363 10.77 -6.24 -23.15
N ASP A 364 11.38 -7.23 -23.80
CA ASP A 364 11.28 -7.49 -25.24
C ASP A 364 10.30 -8.67 -25.40
N PHE A 365 9.01 -8.34 -25.46
CA PHE A 365 7.89 -9.29 -25.57
C PHE A 365 7.22 -9.21 -26.94
N ASP A 366 6.66 -10.33 -27.41
CA ASP A 366 5.84 -10.37 -28.63
C ASP A 366 4.38 -9.99 -28.28
N TRP A 367 3.88 -10.54 -27.18
CA TRP A 367 2.52 -10.35 -26.69
C TRP A 367 2.48 -10.00 -25.19
N LEU A 368 1.51 -9.18 -24.79
CA LEU A 368 1.20 -8.86 -23.40
C LEU A 368 -0.19 -9.39 -23.08
N PHE A 369 -0.33 -10.20 -22.03
CA PHE A 369 -1.62 -10.63 -21.51
C PHE A 369 -1.94 -9.85 -20.24
N LYS A 370 -3.02 -9.05 -20.25
CA LYS A 370 -3.51 -8.35 -19.05
C LYS A 370 -4.62 -9.16 -18.41
N CYS A 371 -4.57 -9.36 -17.10
CA CYS A 371 -5.69 -9.88 -16.31
C CYS A 371 -5.75 -9.28 -14.90
N ASP A 372 -6.80 -9.61 -14.17
CA ASP A 372 -7.01 -9.19 -12.78
C ASP A 372 -6.60 -10.31 -11.80
N ASP A 373 -6.34 -9.95 -10.53
CA ASP A 373 -5.88 -10.88 -9.48
C ASP A 373 -6.92 -11.89 -8.96
N ASP A 374 -8.14 -11.85 -9.49
CA ASP A 374 -9.20 -12.85 -9.32
C ASP A 374 -9.50 -13.60 -10.63
N THR A 375 -8.49 -13.73 -11.49
CA THR A 375 -8.50 -14.54 -12.71
C THR A 375 -7.68 -15.82 -12.51
N TYR A 376 -8.24 -16.97 -12.85
CA TYR A 376 -7.48 -18.22 -13.01
C TYR A 376 -7.00 -18.33 -14.46
N LEU A 377 -5.73 -18.67 -14.67
CA LEU A 377 -5.10 -18.63 -15.99
C LEU A 377 -4.27 -19.90 -16.26
N VAL A 378 -4.58 -20.63 -17.34
CA VAL A 378 -3.77 -21.78 -17.77
C VAL A 378 -2.64 -21.32 -18.69
N LEU A 379 -1.46 -21.09 -18.11
CA LEU A 379 -0.31 -20.46 -18.79
C LEU A 379 0.10 -21.20 -20.08
N ASP A 380 0.19 -22.53 -20.05
CA ASP A 380 0.59 -23.34 -21.22
C ASP A 380 -0.37 -23.22 -22.42
N ARG A 381 -1.59 -22.71 -22.22
CA ARG A 381 -2.57 -22.52 -23.31
C ARG A 381 -2.49 -21.13 -23.94
N LEU A 382 -1.83 -20.15 -23.30
CA LEU A 382 -1.80 -18.76 -23.78
C LEU A 382 -1.17 -18.60 -25.16
N GLU A 383 -0.05 -19.28 -25.41
CA GLU A 383 0.67 -19.16 -26.68
C GLU A 383 -0.22 -19.55 -27.88
N SER A 384 -1.10 -20.54 -27.68
CA SER A 384 -2.03 -20.99 -28.72
C SER A 384 -3.13 -19.97 -29.09
N LEU A 385 -3.28 -18.89 -28.32
CA LEU A 385 -4.15 -17.77 -28.67
C LEU A 385 -3.44 -16.70 -29.49
N CYS A 386 -2.11 -16.65 -29.48
CA CYS A 386 -1.35 -15.60 -30.17
C CYS A 386 -1.48 -15.74 -31.69
N ASP A 387 -1.85 -14.65 -32.37
CA ASP A 387 -2.10 -14.63 -33.81
C ASP A 387 -1.72 -13.26 -34.39
N ASP A 388 -0.59 -13.20 -35.08
CA ASP A 388 0.03 -11.95 -35.59
C ASP A 388 -0.82 -11.22 -36.64
N ARG A 389 -1.98 -11.77 -37.04
CA ARG A 389 -2.98 -11.07 -37.86
C ARG A 389 -3.80 -10.05 -37.06
N TYR A 390 -3.79 -10.16 -35.74
CA TYR A 390 -4.55 -9.33 -34.82
C TYR A 390 -3.60 -8.61 -33.87
N ASP A 391 -4.06 -7.49 -33.32
CA ASP A 391 -3.34 -6.70 -32.33
C ASP A 391 -3.99 -6.83 -30.95
N LEU A 392 -5.30 -7.11 -30.89
CA LEU A 392 -6.04 -7.38 -29.66
C LEU A 392 -6.82 -8.69 -29.78
N ILE A 393 -6.64 -9.58 -28.79
CA ILE A 393 -7.41 -10.84 -28.70
C ILE A 393 -8.06 -10.90 -27.33
N GLY A 394 -9.39 -10.76 -27.28
CA GLY A 394 -10.17 -10.72 -26.06
C GLY A 394 -11.27 -11.77 -26.02
N ASP A 395 -12.13 -11.72 -25.01
CA ASP A 395 -13.31 -12.57 -24.92
C ASP A 395 -14.41 -12.12 -25.92
N MET A 396 -15.58 -12.76 -25.86
CA MET A 396 -16.72 -12.46 -26.72
C MET A 396 -17.28 -11.02 -26.56
N CYS A 397 -16.88 -10.28 -25.52
CA CYS A 397 -17.13 -8.84 -25.44
C CYS A 397 -16.53 -8.06 -26.63
N VAL A 398 -15.43 -8.52 -27.24
CA VAL A 398 -14.86 -7.86 -28.42
C VAL A 398 -15.86 -7.79 -29.57
N GLU A 399 -16.58 -8.88 -29.86
CA GLU A 399 -17.62 -8.90 -30.91
C GLU A 399 -18.85 -8.08 -30.53
N SER A 400 -19.26 -8.10 -29.25
CA SER A 400 -20.53 -7.48 -28.83
C SER A 400 -20.43 -5.98 -28.55
N ARG A 401 -19.27 -5.48 -28.12
CA ARG A 401 -19.08 -4.07 -27.74
C ARG A 401 -17.76 -3.45 -28.24
N ASN A 402 -17.03 -4.09 -29.14
CA ASN A 402 -15.73 -3.63 -29.67
C ASN A 402 -14.68 -3.36 -28.56
N SER A 403 -14.75 -4.13 -27.48
CA SER A 403 -13.85 -3.99 -26.33
C SER A 403 -13.76 -5.31 -25.58
N PRO A 404 -12.56 -5.76 -25.16
CA PRO A 404 -12.45 -6.93 -24.30
C PRO A 404 -13.10 -6.67 -22.92
N SER A 405 -13.33 -7.72 -22.16
CA SER A 405 -13.52 -7.68 -20.72
C SER A 405 -12.15 -7.66 -20.04
N GLY A 406 -11.95 -6.67 -19.15
CA GLY A 406 -10.74 -6.63 -18.33
C GLY A 406 -10.54 -7.87 -17.47
N GLY A 407 -11.65 -8.45 -16.99
CA GLY A 407 -11.66 -9.59 -16.07
C GLY A 407 -11.44 -10.95 -16.73
N ALA A 408 -11.97 -11.17 -17.95
CA ALA A 408 -11.64 -12.37 -18.72
C ALA A 408 -10.14 -12.45 -19.07
N GLY A 409 -9.48 -11.30 -19.05
CA GLY A 409 -8.15 -11.07 -19.57
C GLY A 409 -8.13 -10.97 -21.10
N TYR A 410 -7.10 -10.31 -21.63
CA TYR A 410 -6.95 -10.12 -23.06
C TYR A 410 -5.48 -9.98 -23.46
N LEU A 411 -5.17 -10.43 -24.68
CA LEU A 411 -3.85 -10.28 -25.30
C LEU A 411 -3.78 -8.99 -26.10
N MET A 412 -2.63 -8.34 -26.03
CA MET A 412 -2.23 -7.22 -26.87
C MET A 412 -0.89 -7.55 -27.53
N SER A 413 -0.76 -7.30 -28.83
CA SER A 413 0.54 -7.34 -29.50
C SER A 413 1.45 -6.25 -28.92
N ARG A 414 2.76 -6.42 -29.04
CA ARG A 414 3.71 -5.35 -28.72
C ARG A 414 3.37 -4.04 -29.45
N HIS A 415 2.98 -4.12 -30.71
CA HIS A 415 2.60 -2.98 -31.53
C HIS A 415 1.43 -2.19 -30.90
N LEU A 416 0.39 -2.87 -30.42
CA LEU A 416 -0.73 -2.22 -29.76
C LEU A 416 -0.31 -1.54 -28.45
N VAL A 417 0.54 -2.18 -27.65
CA VAL A 417 1.06 -1.59 -26.40
C VAL A 417 1.86 -0.31 -26.71
N GLU A 418 2.68 -0.30 -27.76
CA GLU A 418 3.41 0.88 -28.22
C GLU A 418 2.47 2.00 -28.71
N LEU A 419 1.37 1.64 -29.38
CA LEU A 419 0.34 2.59 -29.78
C LEU A 419 -0.37 3.22 -28.58
N PHE A 420 -0.79 2.43 -27.59
CA PHE A 420 -1.41 2.96 -26.37
C PHE A 420 -0.48 3.90 -25.61
N VAL A 421 0.80 3.56 -25.49
CA VAL A 421 1.77 4.41 -24.80
C VAL A 421 2.05 5.71 -25.58
N SER A 422 2.13 5.65 -26.91
CA SER A 422 2.33 6.85 -27.74
C SER A 422 1.11 7.78 -27.76
N HIS A 423 -0.10 7.26 -27.53
CA HIS A 423 -1.36 8.01 -27.42
C HIS A 423 -1.80 8.22 -25.96
N ALA A 424 -0.87 8.11 -25.01
CA ALA A 424 -1.08 8.29 -23.58
C ALA A 424 -1.95 9.51 -23.21
N SER A 425 -1.83 10.63 -23.94
CA SER A 425 -2.58 11.86 -23.68
C SER A 425 -4.10 11.75 -23.92
N GLN A 426 -4.54 10.71 -24.64
CA GLN A 426 -5.97 10.44 -24.89
C GLN A 426 -6.60 9.54 -23.81
N VAL A 427 -5.78 8.88 -22.98
CA VAL A 427 -6.25 8.01 -21.91
C VAL A 427 -6.57 8.87 -20.69
N PRO A 428 -7.84 8.94 -20.23
CA PRO A 428 -8.19 9.67 -19.02
C PRO A 428 -7.58 8.97 -17.79
N ASP A 429 -7.38 9.72 -16.70
CA ASP A 429 -6.83 9.16 -15.45
C ASP A 429 -7.78 8.14 -14.80
N THR A 430 -9.09 8.29 -15.01
CA THR A 430 -10.14 7.45 -14.40
C THR A 430 -11.16 6.92 -15.40
N GLY A 431 -11.79 5.80 -15.06
CA GLY A 431 -12.88 5.17 -15.82
C GLY A 431 -12.75 3.65 -15.90
N CYS A 432 -13.57 3.03 -16.76
CA CYS A 432 -13.48 1.60 -17.07
C CYS A 432 -12.32 1.36 -18.05
N GLU A 433 -11.21 0.84 -17.54
CA GLU A 433 -9.96 0.62 -18.27
C GLU A 433 -10.14 -0.16 -19.58
N ASP A 434 -10.86 -1.27 -19.52
CA ASP A 434 -11.11 -2.13 -20.67
C ASP A 434 -11.86 -1.40 -21.78
N LEU A 435 -12.93 -0.68 -21.45
CA LEU A 435 -13.70 0.13 -22.39
C LEU A 435 -12.90 1.29 -22.99
N ILE A 436 -12.04 1.93 -22.18
CA ILE A 436 -11.19 3.04 -22.63
C ILE A 436 -10.17 2.54 -23.65
N PHE A 437 -9.43 1.47 -23.33
CA PHE A 437 -8.43 0.92 -24.24
C PHE A 437 -9.07 0.23 -25.45
N GLY A 438 -10.24 -0.39 -25.30
CA GLY A 438 -11.03 -0.91 -26.42
C GLY A 438 -11.46 0.19 -27.39
N ALA A 439 -11.99 1.31 -26.88
CA ALA A 439 -12.36 2.46 -27.71
C ALA A 439 -11.14 3.05 -28.44
N LEU A 440 -10.00 3.18 -27.76
CA LEU A 440 -8.75 3.66 -28.36
C LEU A 440 -8.24 2.69 -29.45
N ALA A 441 -8.33 1.38 -29.23
CA ALA A 441 -7.98 0.38 -30.25
C ALA A 441 -8.84 0.52 -31.52
N VAL A 442 -10.15 0.75 -31.36
CA VAL A 442 -11.06 1.01 -32.47
C VAL A 442 -10.69 2.30 -33.22
N GLU A 443 -10.41 3.38 -32.50
CA GLU A 443 -10.00 4.67 -33.10
C GLU A 443 -8.71 4.53 -33.91
N LEU A 444 -7.76 3.75 -33.42
CA LEU A 444 -6.48 3.47 -34.07
C LEU A 444 -6.60 2.45 -35.23
N GLY A 445 -7.76 1.83 -35.40
CA GLY A 445 -8.05 0.92 -36.51
C GLY A 445 -7.28 -0.41 -36.45
N VAL A 446 -6.92 -0.88 -35.24
CA VAL A 446 -6.17 -2.13 -35.09
C VAL A 446 -7.09 -3.36 -35.23
N PRO A 447 -6.61 -4.46 -35.84
CA PRO A 447 -7.40 -5.68 -35.98
C PRO A 447 -7.62 -6.36 -34.62
N MET A 448 -8.88 -6.72 -34.33
CA MET A 448 -9.27 -7.38 -33.07
C MET A 448 -9.94 -8.74 -33.32
N LEU A 449 -9.74 -9.69 -32.41
CA LEU A 449 -10.34 -11.02 -32.44
C LEU A 449 -11.04 -11.35 -31.11
N ALA A 450 -12.24 -11.91 -31.20
CA ALA A 450 -12.93 -12.50 -30.06
C ALA A 450 -12.60 -14.00 -29.93
N SER A 451 -12.35 -14.45 -28.70
CA SER A 451 -12.06 -15.85 -28.38
C SER A 451 -13.03 -16.36 -27.31
N ARG A 452 -13.65 -17.51 -27.58
CA ARG A 452 -14.50 -18.22 -26.60
C ARG A 452 -13.71 -18.89 -25.47
N ARG A 453 -12.37 -18.90 -25.57
CA ARG A 453 -11.47 -19.52 -24.58
C ARG A 453 -11.13 -18.57 -23.44
N LEU A 454 -11.42 -17.27 -23.59
CA LEU A 454 -11.30 -16.25 -22.54
C LEU A 454 -12.71 -16.01 -21.96
N VAL A 455 -12.88 -16.15 -20.65
CA VAL A 455 -14.22 -16.23 -20.04
C VAL A 455 -14.38 -15.25 -18.88
N MET A 456 -15.34 -14.33 -19.02
CA MET A 456 -15.76 -13.41 -17.95
C MET A 456 -16.77 -14.07 -16.99
N SER A 457 -16.41 -15.23 -16.45
CA SER A 457 -17.23 -15.99 -15.49
C SER A 457 -16.35 -16.94 -14.70
N SER A 458 -16.79 -17.33 -13.51
CA SER A 458 -16.14 -18.37 -12.69
C SER A 458 -16.53 -19.78 -13.13
N SER A 459 -17.55 -19.91 -13.98
CA SER A 459 -18.09 -21.17 -14.52
C SER A 459 -18.56 -20.95 -15.97
N PRO A 460 -18.15 -21.79 -16.95
CA PRO A 460 -17.21 -22.90 -16.80
C PRO A 460 -15.78 -22.40 -16.53
N ALA A 461 -15.01 -23.20 -15.77
CA ALA A 461 -13.60 -22.94 -15.52
C ALA A 461 -12.71 -23.83 -16.39
N PRO A 462 -11.43 -23.47 -16.62
CA PRO A 462 -10.48 -24.38 -17.25
C PRO A 462 -10.42 -25.75 -16.53
N HIS A 463 -10.39 -26.83 -17.31
CA HIS A 463 -10.06 -28.19 -16.85
C HIS A 463 -9.42 -29.00 -18.00
N LYS A 464 -8.97 -30.23 -17.72
CA LYS A 464 -8.25 -31.07 -18.69
C LYS A 464 -9.04 -31.44 -19.95
N GLU A 465 -10.37 -31.50 -19.84
CA GLU A 465 -11.27 -31.96 -20.91
C GLU A 465 -11.89 -30.80 -21.71
N ASN A 466 -11.56 -29.55 -21.37
CA ASN A 466 -11.92 -28.38 -22.16
C ASN A 466 -10.67 -27.62 -22.59
N ASP A 467 -10.86 -26.65 -23.49
CA ASP A 467 -9.77 -25.82 -24.01
C ASP A 467 -9.86 -24.36 -23.53
N LEU A 468 -10.51 -24.11 -22.39
CA LEU A 468 -10.59 -22.76 -21.82
C LEU A 468 -9.22 -22.33 -21.29
N VAL A 469 -8.92 -21.04 -21.41
CA VAL A 469 -7.65 -20.43 -20.99
C VAL A 469 -7.83 -19.69 -19.67
N THR A 470 -8.95 -18.99 -19.50
CA THR A 470 -9.24 -18.24 -18.27
C THR A 470 -10.59 -18.56 -17.65
N ALA A 471 -10.69 -18.25 -16.36
CA ALA A 471 -11.94 -18.00 -15.64
C ALA A 471 -11.77 -16.78 -14.73
N HIS A 472 -12.83 -16.01 -14.54
CA HIS A 472 -12.81 -14.75 -13.78
C HIS A 472 -13.75 -14.81 -12.56
N TRP A 473 -13.78 -13.74 -11.75
CA TRP A 473 -14.52 -13.66 -10.48
C TRP A 473 -14.18 -14.82 -9.53
N CYS A 474 -12.92 -15.25 -9.57
CA CYS A 474 -12.42 -16.34 -8.77
C CYS A 474 -11.91 -15.78 -7.44
N SER A 475 -12.71 -15.92 -6.38
CA SER A 475 -12.21 -15.73 -5.01
C SER A 475 -10.97 -16.59 -4.75
N PRO A 476 -10.13 -16.26 -3.74
CA PRO A 476 -9.02 -17.13 -3.34
C PRO A 476 -9.41 -18.59 -3.17
N VAL A 477 -10.57 -18.87 -2.57
CA VAL A 477 -11.10 -20.23 -2.42
C VAL A 477 -11.38 -20.85 -3.79
N ARG A 478 -12.03 -20.10 -4.69
CA ARG A 478 -12.36 -20.56 -6.04
C ARG A 478 -11.11 -20.86 -6.88
N LEU A 479 -10.05 -20.05 -6.79
CA LEU A 479 -8.79 -20.33 -7.47
C LEU A 479 -8.23 -21.71 -7.06
N HIS A 480 -8.23 -22.01 -5.76
CA HIS A 480 -7.79 -23.31 -5.24
C HIS A 480 -8.70 -24.47 -5.64
N ASP A 481 -10.01 -24.23 -5.75
CA ASP A 481 -10.94 -25.23 -6.23
C ASP A 481 -10.68 -25.59 -7.69
N ILE A 482 -10.50 -24.59 -8.56
CA ILE A 482 -10.16 -24.80 -9.97
C ILE A 482 -8.83 -25.54 -10.07
N GLU A 483 -7.80 -25.09 -9.36
CA GLU A 483 -6.48 -25.71 -9.29
C GLU A 483 -6.57 -27.21 -8.97
N MET A 484 -7.30 -27.54 -7.91
CA MET A 484 -7.46 -28.91 -7.47
C MET A 484 -8.29 -29.74 -8.47
N LEU A 485 -9.33 -29.16 -9.08
CA LEU A 485 -10.11 -29.88 -10.09
C LEU A 485 -9.33 -30.10 -11.38
N PHE A 486 -8.41 -29.18 -11.70
CA PHE A 486 -7.55 -29.24 -12.86
C PHE A 486 -6.42 -30.25 -12.66
N HIS A 487 -5.69 -30.20 -11.55
CA HIS A 487 -4.48 -31.01 -11.33
C HIS A 487 -4.69 -32.22 -10.41
N GLY A 488 -5.77 -32.24 -9.63
CA GLY A 488 -6.07 -33.29 -8.68
C GLY A 488 -6.45 -34.61 -9.35
N THR A 489 -6.27 -35.70 -8.61
CA THR A 489 -6.75 -37.04 -9.00
C THR A 489 -8.10 -37.29 -8.33
N PRO A 490 -9.16 -37.59 -9.09
CA PRO A 490 -10.45 -37.93 -8.51
C PRO A 490 -10.30 -39.21 -7.69
N ILE A 491 -10.90 -39.21 -6.50
CA ILE A 491 -10.94 -40.38 -5.62
C ILE A 491 -12.09 -41.34 -5.97
N GLY A 492 -13.02 -40.91 -6.82
CA GLY A 492 -14.07 -41.77 -7.36
C GLY A 492 -14.74 -41.13 -8.56
N VAL A 493 -15.21 -41.97 -9.50
CA VAL A 493 -15.94 -41.54 -10.70
C VAL A 493 -17.29 -42.25 -10.73
N PHE A 494 -18.37 -41.47 -10.80
CA PHE A 494 -19.74 -41.95 -10.78
C PHE A 494 -20.47 -41.51 -12.04
N LYS A 495 -21.13 -42.43 -12.72
CA LYS A 495 -22.02 -42.09 -13.82
C LYS A 495 -23.29 -41.46 -13.24
N GLY A 496 -23.47 -40.18 -13.51
CA GLY A 496 -24.65 -39.39 -13.14
C GLY A 496 -25.67 -39.33 -14.26
N CYS A 497 -26.91 -39.70 -13.94
CA CYS A 497 -28.06 -39.58 -14.82
C CYS A 497 -29.11 -38.69 -14.14
N HIS A 498 -29.20 -37.43 -14.57
CA HIS A 498 -30.13 -36.40 -14.11
C HIS A 498 -31.16 -36.11 -15.23
N PRO A 499 -32.38 -35.63 -14.95
CA PRO A 499 -33.38 -35.33 -15.99
C PRO A 499 -32.87 -34.41 -17.11
N ASP A 500 -31.99 -33.47 -16.77
CA ASP A 500 -31.43 -32.48 -17.71
C ASP A 500 -30.07 -32.87 -18.31
N TRP A 501 -29.39 -33.90 -17.78
CA TRP A 501 -28.03 -34.23 -18.22
C TRP A 501 -27.58 -35.65 -17.85
N GLU A 502 -26.65 -36.19 -18.64
CA GLU A 502 -25.93 -37.42 -18.33
C GLU A 502 -24.42 -37.18 -18.44
N ASP A 503 -23.66 -37.47 -17.38
CA ASP A 503 -22.23 -37.12 -17.28
C ASP A 503 -21.52 -37.98 -16.23
N ASP A 504 -20.19 -38.03 -16.30
CA ASP A 504 -19.39 -38.59 -15.21
C ASP A 504 -19.17 -37.53 -14.13
N VAL A 505 -19.41 -37.89 -12.88
CA VAL A 505 -19.20 -37.05 -11.70
C VAL A 505 -17.95 -37.52 -10.98
N LEU A 506 -16.94 -36.65 -10.97
CA LEU A 506 -15.64 -36.83 -10.35
C LEU A 506 -15.68 -36.31 -8.93
N PHE A 507 -15.34 -37.15 -7.94
CA PHE A 507 -15.27 -36.77 -6.53
C PHE A 507 -13.82 -36.59 -6.08
N PHE A 508 -13.56 -35.61 -5.22
CA PHE A 508 -12.22 -35.24 -4.75
C PHE A 508 -12.16 -35.20 -3.21
N ARG A 509 -11.00 -35.54 -2.64
CA ARG A 509 -10.85 -35.81 -1.19
C ARG A 509 -11.22 -34.65 -0.26
N ASN A 510 -11.13 -33.42 -0.72
CA ASN A 510 -11.47 -32.23 0.06
C ASN A 510 -12.97 -31.91 0.09
N GLY A 511 -13.84 -32.82 -0.37
CA GLY A 511 -15.28 -32.59 -0.41
C GLY A 511 -15.75 -31.83 -1.64
N ARG A 512 -14.93 -31.70 -2.70
CA ARG A 512 -15.34 -31.13 -4.00
C ARG A 512 -15.74 -32.22 -4.98
N PHE A 513 -16.64 -31.88 -5.89
CA PHE A 513 -16.96 -32.73 -7.03
C PHE A 513 -17.13 -31.90 -8.31
N MET A 514 -16.98 -32.54 -9.46
CA MET A 514 -17.11 -31.90 -10.77
C MET A 514 -17.65 -32.87 -11.80
N ARG A 515 -18.53 -32.39 -12.66
CA ARG A 515 -18.98 -33.06 -13.88
C ARG A 515 -17.88 -33.02 -14.94
N ARG A 516 -17.52 -34.18 -15.48
CA ARG A 516 -16.37 -34.36 -16.38
C ARG A 516 -16.53 -33.55 -17.67
N ALA A 517 -17.69 -33.63 -18.32
CA ALA A 517 -17.89 -32.98 -19.62
C ALA A 517 -18.21 -31.49 -19.48
N SER A 518 -19.08 -31.11 -18.52
CA SER A 518 -19.52 -29.71 -18.40
C SER A 518 -18.62 -28.84 -17.53
N GLY A 519 -17.80 -29.44 -16.66
CA GLY A 519 -17.06 -28.72 -15.62
C GLY A 519 -17.95 -28.17 -14.49
N CYS A 520 -19.26 -28.41 -14.53
CA CYS A 520 -20.16 -27.98 -13.46
C CYS A 520 -19.77 -28.67 -12.15
N MET A 521 -19.67 -27.91 -11.06
CA MET A 521 -19.00 -28.37 -9.85
C MET A 521 -19.72 -27.90 -8.59
N GLY A 522 -19.27 -28.42 -7.46
CA GLY A 522 -19.86 -28.12 -6.18
C GLY A 522 -19.12 -28.76 -5.02
N ARG A 523 -19.75 -28.76 -3.85
CA ARG A 523 -19.29 -29.48 -2.66
C ARG A 523 -20.21 -30.64 -2.35
N TYR A 524 -19.63 -31.77 -1.97
CA TYR A 524 -20.40 -32.91 -1.51
C TYR A 524 -20.20 -33.14 -0.01
N PHE A 525 -21.26 -33.61 0.64
CA PHE A 525 -21.24 -34.03 2.04
C PHE A 525 -21.79 -35.44 2.12
N LEU A 526 -21.14 -36.29 2.91
CA LEU A 526 -21.59 -37.65 3.14
C LEU A 526 -22.18 -37.74 4.55
N ASN A 527 -23.41 -38.21 4.65
CA ASN A 527 -24.05 -38.50 5.93
C ASN A 527 -24.02 -40.02 6.16
N GLY A 528 -22.85 -40.52 6.58
CA GLY A 528 -22.62 -41.95 6.74
C GLY A 528 -22.85 -42.75 5.44
N GLU A 529 -23.47 -43.91 5.56
CA GLU A 529 -23.76 -44.81 4.43
C GLU A 529 -25.06 -44.49 3.69
N SER A 530 -25.88 -43.55 4.19
CA SER A 530 -27.29 -43.44 3.81
C SER A 530 -27.55 -42.41 2.71
N CYS A 531 -26.82 -41.29 2.66
CA CYS A 531 -27.00 -40.30 1.61
C CYS A 531 -25.75 -39.46 1.30
N VAL A 532 -25.73 -38.91 0.08
CA VAL A 532 -24.81 -37.88 -0.38
C VAL A 532 -25.59 -36.60 -0.67
N ILE A 533 -25.11 -35.48 -0.13
CA ILE A 533 -25.65 -34.15 -0.39
C ILE A 533 -24.72 -33.46 -1.38
N LEU A 534 -25.25 -33.03 -2.52
CA LEU A 534 -24.54 -32.27 -3.53
C LEU A 534 -24.98 -30.81 -3.48
N LYS A 535 -24.08 -29.94 -3.01
CA LYS A 535 -24.23 -28.48 -3.08
C LYS A 535 -23.55 -27.99 -4.33
N TRP A 536 -24.31 -27.85 -5.40
CA TRP A 536 -23.80 -27.32 -6.66
C TRP A 536 -23.50 -25.82 -6.55
N ASP A 537 -22.53 -25.35 -7.31
CA ASP A 537 -22.23 -23.91 -7.39
C ASP A 537 -23.30 -23.17 -8.22
N ASP A 538 -23.81 -23.82 -9.28
CA ASP A 538 -24.75 -23.21 -10.25
C ASP A 538 -26.17 -23.83 -10.21
N TRP A 539 -26.42 -24.85 -9.37
CA TRP A 539 -27.70 -25.56 -9.27
C TRP A 539 -28.19 -25.61 -7.81
N PRO A 540 -29.49 -25.85 -7.57
CA PRO A 540 -30.00 -26.10 -6.22
C PRO A 540 -29.32 -27.30 -5.56
N GLU A 541 -29.25 -27.30 -4.23
CA GLU A 541 -28.75 -28.44 -3.45
C GLU A 541 -29.64 -29.68 -3.66
N GLU A 542 -29.02 -30.84 -3.87
CA GLU A 542 -29.70 -32.12 -4.09
C GLU A 542 -29.21 -33.17 -3.08
N THR A 543 -30.11 -34.03 -2.59
CA THR A 543 -29.76 -35.08 -1.61
C THR A 543 -30.11 -36.46 -2.14
N LEU A 544 -29.12 -37.27 -2.49
CA LEU A 544 -29.34 -38.60 -3.04
C LEU A 544 -29.21 -39.66 -1.96
N PHE A 545 -30.20 -40.55 -1.87
CA PHE A 545 -30.23 -41.63 -0.90
C PHE A 545 -29.70 -42.92 -1.51
N ARG A 546 -29.00 -43.71 -0.70
CA ARG A 546 -28.44 -44.98 -1.14
C ARG A 546 -29.56 -46.00 -1.39
N ASP A 547 -29.53 -46.60 -2.56
CA ASP A 547 -30.35 -47.72 -3.00
C ASP A 547 -29.42 -48.80 -3.61
N GLY A 548 -29.00 -49.75 -2.78
CA GLY A 548 -27.98 -50.73 -3.13
C GLY A 548 -26.60 -50.10 -3.38
N GLY A 549 -26.10 -50.26 -4.61
CA GLY A 549 -24.83 -49.70 -5.07
C GLY A 549 -24.94 -48.31 -5.70
N VAL A 550 -26.15 -47.75 -5.79
CA VAL A 550 -26.46 -46.49 -6.50
C VAL A 550 -27.00 -45.47 -5.49
N PHE A 551 -26.72 -44.19 -5.68
CA PHE A 551 -27.40 -43.11 -4.96
C PHE A 551 -28.48 -42.52 -5.86
N ARG A 552 -29.70 -42.30 -5.37
CA ARG A 552 -30.79 -41.75 -6.17
C ARG A 552 -31.81 -40.97 -5.35
N GLN A 553 -32.43 -39.99 -6.00
CA GLN A 553 -33.63 -39.31 -5.51
C GLN A 553 -34.38 -38.76 -6.74
N GLY A 554 -35.68 -39.05 -6.84
CA GLY A 554 -36.47 -38.63 -7.99
C GLY A 554 -35.88 -39.16 -9.31
N GLY A 555 -35.67 -38.25 -10.28
CA GLY A 555 -35.09 -38.57 -11.58
C GLY A 555 -33.56 -38.56 -11.63
N PHE A 556 -32.87 -38.23 -10.53
CA PHE A 556 -31.41 -38.17 -10.49
C PHE A 556 -30.82 -39.42 -9.81
N SER A 557 -29.82 -40.02 -10.46
CA SER A 557 -29.03 -41.11 -9.89
C SER A 557 -27.53 -40.98 -10.15
N LEU A 558 -26.71 -41.49 -9.22
CA LEU A 558 -25.27 -41.64 -9.30
C LEU A 558 -24.89 -43.12 -9.10
N SER A 559 -24.28 -43.70 -10.12
CA SER A 559 -23.82 -45.10 -10.10
C SER A 559 -22.29 -45.18 -10.21
N PRO A 560 -21.60 -45.99 -9.39
CA PRO A 560 -20.15 -46.09 -9.45
C PRO A 560 -19.70 -46.65 -10.81
N THR A 561 -18.70 -46.03 -11.41
CA THR A 561 -18.10 -46.55 -12.65
C THR A 561 -17.39 -47.88 -12.33
N PRO A 562 -17.45 -48.91 -13.21
CA PRO A 562 -16.80 -50.19 -12.94
C PRO A 562 -15.33 -50.06 -12.54
N GLY A 563 -14.93 -50.70 -11.45
CA GLY A 563 -13.56 -50.67 -10.91
C GLY A 563 -13.21 -49.44 -10.07
N GLN A 564 -14.13 -48.48 -9.91
CA GLN A 564 -13.95 -47.35 -8.98
C GLN A 564 -14.34 -47.73 -7.55
N PRO A 565 -13.70 -47.13 -6.53
CA PRO A 565 -14.07 -47.35 -5.14
C PRO A 565 -15.50 -46.86 -4.85
N SER A 566 -16.15 -47.45 -3.85
CA SER A 566 -17.43 -46.93 -3.36
C SER A 566 -17.23 -45.54 -2.75
N LEU A 567 -18.24 -44.69 -2.83
CA LEU A 567 -18.21 -43.34 -2.26
C LEU A 567 -18.01 -43.36 -0.73
N LEU A 568 -18.25 -44.52 -0.11
CA LEU A 568 -18.07 -44.86 1.30
C LEU A 568 -16.65 -45.24 1.69
N ALA A 569 -15.87 -45.85 0.78
CA ALA A 569 -14.44 -46.08 0.99
C ALA A 569 -13.65 -44.75 1.10
N LEU A 570 -14.31 -43.62 0.79
CA LEU A 570 -13.77 -42.27 0.90
C LEU A 570 -13.89 -41.69 2.33
N LEU A 571 -14.72 -42.28 3.21
CA LEU A 571 -14.92 -41.87 4.61
C LEU A 571 -13.90 -42.48 5.58
N THR A 572 -13.25 -43.58 5.22
CA THR A 572 -12.31 -44.29 6.09
C THR A 572 -10.88 -43.74 6.05
N SER A 573 -10.61 -42.71 5.24
CA SER A 573 -9.28 -42.07 5.13
C SER A 573 -9.22 -40.62 5.66
N THR A 574 -10.25 -40.13 6.34
CA THR A 574 -10.33 -38.74 6.85
C THR A 574 -10.09 -38.60 8.37
N HIS A 575 -9.64 -39.67 9.05
CA HIS A 575 -9.24 -39.67 10.47
C HIS A 575 -7.85 -40.29 10.73
N ALA A 576 -6.91 -40.14 9.80
CA ALA A 576 -5.49 -40.47 10.02
C ALA A 576 -4.61 -39.24 9.80
#